data_AF-A0A831Y768-F1
#
_entry.id   AF-A0A831Y768-F1
#
_cell.length_a   1.000
_cell.length_b   1.000
_cell.length_c   1.000
_cell.angle_alpha   90.00
_cell.angle_beta   90.00
_cell.angle_gamma   90.00
#
_symmetry.space_group_name_H-M   'P 1'
#
loop_
_entity.id
_entity.type
_entity.pdbx_description
1 polymer ?
#
loop_
_entity_poly.entity_id
_entity_poly.type
_entity_poly.pdbx_seq_one_letter_code
_entity_poly.pdbx_strand_id
1 'polypeptide(L)' 'MARLRPLERHEVDDEVRQLCHDAEQASGTSASTRTLAHHPPAVKALAAFRKALAKESVLDPTLVELVRLKVARGNACHY' A
#
# COMPACT_ATOMS: atom_id res chain seq x y z
N MET A 1 -9.82 10.72 -5.38
CA MET A 1 -10.06 10.49 -3.93
C MET A 1 -10.82 9.19 -3.75
N ALA A 2 -10.48 8.40 -2.73
CA ALA A 2 -11.21 7.18 -2.43
C ALA A 2 -12.65 7.49 -1.97
N ARG A 3 -13.61 6.63 -2.32
CA ARG A 3 -15.00 6.75 -1.86
C ARG A 3 -15.15 6.41 -0.38
N LEU A 4 -14.27 5.55 0.13
CA LEU A 4 -14.19 5.21 1.54
C LEU A 4 -13.25 6.19 2.24
N ARG A 5 -13.65 6.69 3.41
CA ARG A 5 -12.73 7.41 4.28
C ARG A 5 -11.66 6.46 4.81
N PRO A 6 -10.42 6.92 4.99
CA PRO A 6 -9.46 6.19 5.81
C PRO A 6 -10.06 5.94 7.20
N LEU A 7 -9.93 4.72 7.71
CA LEU A 7 -10.24 4.42 9.11
C LEU A 7 -9.31 5.22 10.03
N GLU A 8 -9.80 5.66 11.18
CA GLU A 8 -8.95 6.22 12.24
C GLU A 8 -8.05 5.13 12.84
N ARG A 9 -6.91 5.53 13.42
CA ARG A 9 -5.91 4.55 13.90
C ARG A 9 -6.47 3.54 14.92
N HIS A 10 -7.46 3.96 15.72
CA HIS A 10 -8.11 3.10 16.70
C HIS A 10 -9.19 2.17 16.08
N GLU A 11 -9.68 2.49 14.89
CA GLU A 11 -10.65 1.68 14.14
C GLU A 11 -9.97 0.56 13.33
N VAL A 12 -8.65 0.62 13.17
CA VAL A 12 -7.86 -0.38 12.45
C VAL A 12 -7.60 -1.59 13.33
N ASP A 13 -7.87 -2.78 12.78
CA ASP A 13 -7.51 -4.09 13.32
C ASP A 13 -6.07 -4.11 13.83
N ASP A 14 -5.84 -4.71 15.00
CA ASP A 14 -4.54 -4.67 15.68
C ASP A 14 -3.41 -5.22 14.79
N GLU A 15 -3.67 -6.26 14.00
CA GLU A 15 -2.68 -6.85 13.10
C GLU A 15 -2.34 -5.95 11.89
N VAL A 16 -3.22 -5.01 11.53
CA VAL A 16 -3.00 -4.06 10.43
C VAL A 16 -2.28 -2.80 10.91
N ARG A 17 -2.26 -2.52 12.23
CA ARG A 17 -1.59 -1.32 12.78
C ARG A 17 -0.11 -1.23 12.41
N GLN A 18 0.61 -2.36 12.40
CA GLN A 18 2.00 -2.37 11.98
C GLN A 18 2.15 -1.96 10.50
N LEU A 19 1.27 -2.46 9.63
CA LEU A 19 1.27 -2.08 8.21
C LEU A 19 0.98 -0.59 8.01
N CYS A 20 0.16 0.02 8.87
CA CYS A 20 -0.05 1.47 8.86
C CYS A 20 1.21 2.22 9.28
N HIS A 21 1.89 1.77 10.33
CA HIS A 21 3.14 2.38 10.79
C HIS A 21 4.23 2.32 9.71
N ASP A 22 4.43 1.14 9.11
CA ASP A 22 5.43 0.95 8.06
C ASP A 22 5.14 1.84 6.83
N ALA A 23 3.86 1.99 6.46
CA ALA A 23 3.45 2.87 5.37
C ALA A 23 3.71 4.36 5.67
N GLU A 24 3.47 4.80 6.91
CA GLU A 24 3.80 6.16 7.36
C GLU A 24 5.30 6.43 7.32
N GLN A 25 6.13 5.47 7.76
CA GLN A 25 7.59 5.60 7.67
C GLN A 25 8.06 5.68 6.22
N ALA A 26 7.48 4.88 5.33
CA ALA A 26 7.92 4.82 3.94
C ALA A 26 7.44 6.00 3.08
N SER A 27 6.26 6.56 3.35
CA SER A 27 5.59 7.50 2.43
C SER A 27 5.02 8.76 3.11
N GLY A 28 5.18 8.89 4.42
CA GLY A 28 4.63 10.00 5.21
C GLY A 28 3.13 9.89 5.50
N THR A 29 2.45 8.84 5.03
CA THR A 29 1.00 8.64 5.28
C THR A 29 0.59 7.17 5.25
N SER A 30 -0.39 6.81 6.09
CA SER A 30 -1.05 5.49 6.10
C SER A 30 -2.44 5.52 5.44
N ALA A 31 -2.83 6.62 4.80
CA ALA A 31 -4.21 6.83 4.36
C ALA A 31 -4.75 5.73 3.42
N SER A 32 -3.96 5.26 2.45
CA SER A 32 -4.34 4.11 1.59
C SER A 32 -4.50 2.83 2.39
N THR A 33 -3.52 2.49 3.23
CA THR A 33 -3.55 1.29 4.08
C THR A 33 -4.79 1.29 4.97
N ARG A 34 -5.11 2.44 5.60
CA ARG A 34 -6.31 2.62 6.44
C ARG A 34 -7.61 2.63 5.63
N THR A 35 -7.57 2.99 4.35
CA THR A 35 -8.73 2.88 3.45
C THR A 35 -8.96 1.42 3.03
N LEU A 36 -7.91 0.64 2.78
CA LEU A 36 -8.02 -0.79 2.47
C LEU A 36 -8.36 -1.62 3.72
N ALA A 37 -8.08 -1.10 4.92
CA ALA A 37 -8.37 -1.75 6.19
C ALA A 37 -9.87 -1.92 6.49
N HIS A 38 -10.76 -1.30 5.69
CA HIS A 38 -12.19 -1.70 5.64
C HIS A 38 -12.36 -3.19 5.28
N HIS A 39 -11.35 -3.82 4.66
CA HIS A 39 -11.26 -5.25 4.43
C HIS A 39 -9.87 -5.79 4.84
N PRO A 40 -9.65 -6.10 6.13
CA PRO A 40 -8.33 -6.48 6.67
C PRO A 40 -7.63 -7.63 5.92
N PRO A 41 -8.32 -8.70 5.45
CA PRO A 41 -7.66 -9.73 4.66
C PRO A 41 -7.03 -9.21 3.36
N ALA A 42 -7.60 -8.17 2.74
CA ALA A 42 -7.12 -7.64 1.48
C ALA A 42 -5.81 -6.85 1.67
N VAL A 43 -5.72 -6.03 2.71
CA VAL A 43 -4.48 -5.30 3.03
C VAL A 43 -3.37 -6.23 3.49
N LYS A 44 -3.69 -7.28 4.27
CA LYS A 44 -2.74 -8.33 4.67
C LYS A 44 -2.20 -9.09 3.44
N ALA A 45 -3.07 -9.51 2.53
CA ALA A 45 -2.67 -10.19 1.29
C ALA A 45 -1.81 -9.28 0.39
N LEU A 46 -2.19 -8.00 0.24
CA LEU A 46 -1.42 -7.04 -0.55
C LEU A 46 -0.03 -6.79 0.04
N ALA A 47 0.09 -6.67 1.37
CA ALA A 47 1.37 -6.52 2.04
C ALA A 47 2.26 -7.76 1.84
N ALA A 48 1.70 -8.96 2.01
CA ALA A 48 2.42 -10.22 1.77
C ALA A 48 2.91 -10.32 0.33
N PHE A 49 2.07 -10.00 -0.65
CA PHE A 49 2.43 -9.98 -2.06
C PHE A 49 3.57 -8.99 -2.35
N ARG A 50 3.47 -7.75 -1.85
CA ARG A 50 4.52 -6.73 -2.05
C ARG A 50 5.84 -7.14 -1.42
N LYS A 51 5.81 -7.74 -0.23
CA LYS A 51 7.00 -8.25 0.45
C LYS A 51 7.65 -9.39 -0.33
N ALA A 52 6.88 -10.34 -0.83
CA ALA A 52 7.39 -11.41 -1.67
C ALA A 52 7.98 -10.86 -2.97
N LEU A 53 7.29 -9.94 -3.64
CA LEU A 53 7.79 -9.30 -4.86
C LEU A 53 9.12 -8.57 -4.61
N ALA A 54 9.23 -7.81 -3.52
CA ALA A 54 10.47 -7.12 -3.17
C ALA A 54 11.62 -8.09 -2.82
N LYS A 55 11.31 -9.21 -2.16
CA LYS A 55 12.29 -10.23 -1.79
C LYS A 55 12.85 -11.00 -2.99
N GLU A 56 11.99 -11.33 -3.94
CA GLU A 56 12.34 -12.20 -5.08
C GLU A 56 12.72 -11.42 -6.35
N SER A 57 12.52 -10.09 -6.38
CA SER A 57 12.84 -9.26 -7.55
C SER A 57 14.34 -9.18 -7.79
N VAL A 58 14.75 -9.47 -9.02
CA VAL A 58 16.12 -9.22 -9.53
C VAL A 58 16.25 -7.88 -10.24
N LEU A 59 15.16 -7.10 -10.33
CA LEU A 59 15.15 -5.79 -10.98
C LEU A 59 15.63 -4.70 -10.02
N ASP A 60 16.32 -3.72 -10.57
CA ASP A 60 16.70 -2.50 -9.85
C ASP A 60 15.45 -1.79 -9.28
N PRO A 61 15.45 -1.34 -8.01
CA PRO A 61 14.31 -0.68 -7.39
C PRO A 61 13.83 0.56 -8.16
N THR A 62 14.74 1.34 -8.75
CA THR A 62 14.39 2.52 -9.57
C THR A 62 13.65 2.09 -10.83
N LEU A 63 14.11 1.02 -11.50
CA LEU A 63 13.44 0.48 -12.67
C LEU A 63 12.02 0.01 -12.34
N VAL A 64 11.83 -0.66 -11.19
CA VAL A 64 10.50 -1.08 -10.71
C VAL A 64 9.57 0.12 -10.55
N GLU A 65 10.03 1.22 -9.96
CA GLU A 65 9.22 2.42 -9.83
C GLU A 65 8.93 3.13 -11.16
N LEU A 66 9.89 3.18 -12.08
CA LEU A 66 9.64 3.72 -13.43
C LEU A 66 8.57 2.93 -14.18
N VAL A 67 8.57 1.60 -14.05
CA VAL A 67 7.50 0.75 -14.61
C VAL A 67 6.16 1.04 -13.94
N ARG A 68 6.12 1.15 -12.60
CA ARG A 68 4.88 1.50 -11.86
C ARG A 68 4.32 2.85 -12.30
N LEU A 69 5.16 3.86 -12.47
CA LEU A 69 4.74 5.18 -12.98
C LEU A 69 4.19 5.10 -14.40
N LYS A 70 4.84 4.33 -15.29
CA LYS A 70 4.36 4.12 -16.67
C LYS A 70 2.99 3.45 -16.69
N VAL A 71 2.78 2.42 -15.87
CA VAL A 71 1.50 1.72 -15.75
C VAL A 71 0.43 2.62 -15.14
N ALA A 72 0.75 3.36 -14.07
CA ALA A 72 -0.17 4.29 -13.44
C ALA A 72 -0.66 5.37 -14.43
N ARG A 73 0.27 5.94 -15.22
CA ARG A 73 -0.06 6.88 -16.28
C ARG A 73 -0.96 6.26 -17.35
N GLY A 74 -0.64 5.05 -17.81
CA GLY A 74 -1.46 4.31 -18.78
C GLY A 74 -2.88 4.04 -18.30
N ASN A 75 -3.06 3.85 -16.99
CA ASN A 75 -4.35 3.63 -16.35
C ASN A 75 -5.03 4.90 -15.82
N ALA A 76 -4.48 6.10 -16.10
CA ALA A 76 -4.95 7.37 -15.53
C ALA A 76 -5.14 7.32 -14.00
N CYS A 77 -4.23 6.63 -13.30
CA CYS A 77 -4.23 6.55 -11.84
C CYS A 77 -3.58 7.81 -11.26
N HIS A 78 -4.39 8.63 -10.59
CA HIS A 78 -3.98 9.90 -9.97
C HIS A 78 -3.91 9.82 -8.44
N TYR A 79 -3.78 8.61 -7.89
CA TYR A 79 -3.69 8.38 -6.45
C TYR A 79 -2.38 8.92 -5.87
#